data_AF-A0A9J6ZI13-F1
#
_entry.id   AF-A0A9J6ZI13-F1
#
_cell.length_a   1.000
_cell.length_b   1.000
_cell.length_c   1.000
_cell.angle_alpha   90.00
_cell.angle_beta   90.00
_cell.angle_gamma   90.00
#
_symmetry.space_group_name_H-M   'P 1'
#
loop_
_entity.id
_entity.type
_entity.pdbx_description
1 polymer ?
#
loop_
_entity_poly.entity_id
_entity_poly.type
_entity_poly.pdbx_seq_one_letter_code
_entity_poly.pdbx_strand_id
1 'polypeptide(L)'
;MRDGKFKEHRKEGHHRGGHHRGHERSEHRGAKTFRRGKALTFLEMMNVKRATILQQLAKPEFESINPILVGELKAIDLLINEFTQLFEIHEDETTDITAVNNEETKTSILNNEYAEKETGDEETK
;
A
#
# COMPACT_ATOMS: atom_id res chain seq x y z
N MET A 1 55.30 -53.72 10.60
CA MET A 1 54.62 -52.59 9.93
C MET A 1 54.00 -53.15 8.65
N ARG A 2 52.67 -53.21 8.56
CA ARG A 2 51.96 -53.87 7.46
C ARG A 2 50.98 -52.87 6.84
N ASP A 3 51.41 -52.27 5.74
CA ASP A 3 50.61 -51.38 4.90
C ASP A 3 49.51 -52.13 4.15
N GLY A 4 48.42 -51.40 3.87
CA GLY A 4 47.61 -51.59 2.66
C GLY A 4 46.36 -52.46 2.76
N LYS A 5 45.29 -51.95 3.38
CA LYS A 5 43.90 -52.31 3.01
C LYS A 5 42.98 -51.10 3.12
N PHE A 6 42.84 -50.34 2.02
CA PHE A 6 41.64 -49.52 1.81
C PHE A 6 40.74 -50.27 0.83
N LYS A 7 39.63 -50.78 1.38
CA LYS A 7 38.54 -51.43 0.66
C LYS A 7 37.66 -50.35 0.03
N GLU A 8 37.45 -50.48 -1.26
CA GLU A 8 36.53 -49.71 -2.08
C GLU A 8 35.05 -50.08 -1.78
N HIS A 9 34.16 -49.18 -2.20
CA HIS A 9 32.71 -49.31 -2.41
C HIS A 9 31.76 -49.06 -1.23
N ARG A 10 31.19 -47.85 -1.21
CA ARG A 10 29.74 -47.65 -1.02
C ARG A 10 29.21 -46.61 -2.03
N LYS A 11 28.72 -47.12 -3.16
CA LYS A 11 27.62 -46.48 -3.89
C LYS A 11 26.38 -46.68 -3.02
N GLU A 12 25.90 -45.62 -2.39
CA GLU A 12 24.61 -45.64 -1.69
C GLU A 12 23.80 -44.47 -2.24
N GLY A 13 23.00 -44.80 -3.27
CA GLY A 13 22.01 -43.89 -3.81
C GLY A 13 20.84 -43.78 -2.84
N HIS A 14 20.48 -42.54 -2.49
CA HIS A 14 19.17 -42.25 -1.93
C HIS A 14 18.58 -41.04 -2.63
N HIS A 15 17.74 -41.36 -3.61
CA HIS A 15 16.72 -40.48 -4.15
C HIS A 15 15.87 -39.90 -3.00
N ARG A 16 16.03 -38.60 -2.73
CA ARG A 16 15.06 -37.74 -2.05
C ARG A 16 15.02 -36.45 -2.87
N GLY A 17 13.95 -36.00 -3.48
CA GLY A 17 12.60 -36.50 -3.62
C GLY A 17 11.99 -35.57 -4.68
N GLY A 18 11.51 -36.13 -5.78
CA GLY A 18 10.65 -35.39 -6.69
C GLY A 18 9.23 -35.44 -6.13
N HIS A 19 8.72 -34.33 -5.63
CA HIS A 19 7.33 -34.01 -5.20
C HIS A 19 7.36 -32.46 -5.04
N HIS A 20 6.63 -31.57 -5.72
CA HIS A 20 5.31 -31.54 -6.36
C HIS A 20 5.32 -30.43 -7.45
N ARG A 21 4.86 -30.69 -8.68
CA ARG A 21 3.61 -30.17 -9.29
C ARG A 21 2.91 -29.01 -8.59
N GLY A 22 2.86 -27.87 -9.29
CA GLY A 22 1.65 -27.07 -9.52
C GLY A 22 1.20 -26.12 -8.40
N HIS A 23 0.74 -24.94 -8.82
CA HIS A 23 0.27 -23.81 -8.00
C HIS A 23 1.40 -23.19 -7.16
N GLU A 24 1.70 -21.90 -7.22
CA GLU A 24 0.87 -20.73 -7.49
C GLU A 24 1.84 -19.63 -7.91
N ARG A 25 1.39 -18.67 -8.72
CA ARG A 25 2.06 -17.37 -8.83
C ARG A 25 2.01 -16.73 -7.45
N SER A 26 2.92 -17.09 -6.56
CA SER A 26 3.16 -16.30 -5.36
C SER A 26 3.76 -15.02 -5.88
N GLU A 27 2.88 -14.04 -6.09
CA GLU A 27 3.23 -12.64 -6.25
C GLU A 27 4.39 -12.33 -5.33
N HIS A 28 5.33 -11.54 -5.84
CA HIS A 28 6.57 -11.13 -5.21
C HIS A 28 6.32 -10.24 -3.97
N ARG A 29 5.52 -10.71 -3.01
CA ARG A 29 5.41 -10.20 -1.65
C ARG A 29 6.69 -10.58 -0.92
N GLY A 30 7.78 -9.89 -1.25
CA GLY A 30 9.00 -9.89 -0.46
C GLY A 30 8.66 -9.55 1.01
N ALA A 31 9.50 -10.01 1.94
CA ALA A 31 9.29 -9.75 3.36
C ALA A 31 8.96 -8.26 3.62
N LYS A 32 7.93 -7.98 4.43
CA LYS A 32 7.52 -6.61 4.79
C LYS A 32 8.65 -5.90 5.53
N THR A 33 9.55 -5.26 4.79
CA THR A 33 10.65 -4.51 5.38
C THR A 33 10.17 -3.14 5.85
N PHE A 34 10.83 -2.59 6.88
CA PHE A 34 10.56 -1.23 7.36
C PHE A 34 10.63 -0.19 6.22
N ARG A 35 11.54 -0.37 5.26
CA ARG A 35 11.68 0.50 4.09
C ARG A 35 10.41 0.50 3.23
N ARG A 36 9.86 -0.68 2.95
CA ARG A 36 8.61 -0.82 2.18
C ARG A 36 7.43 -0.20 2.92
N GLY A 37 7.33 -0.41 4.23
CA GLY A 37 6.30 0.23 5.05
C GLY A 37 6.39 1.77 5.01
N LYS A 38 7.59 2.33 5.10
CA LYS A 38 7.80 3.78 4.95
C LYS A 38 7.46 4.28 3.56
N ALA A 39 7.77 3.51 2.52
CA ALA A 39 7.42 3.84 1.15
C ALA A 39 5.90 3.94 0.96
N LEU A 40 5.14 2.98 1.52
CA LEU A 40 3.68 3.00 1.47
C LEU A 40 3.08 4.23 2.18
N THR A 41 3.57 4.56 3.39
CA THR A 41 3.11 5.78 4.10
C THR A 41 3.42 7.07 3.34
N PHE A 42 4.54 7.11 2.61
CA PHE A 42 4.89 8.25 1.78
C PHE A 42 3.97 8.38 0.57
N LEU A 43 3.68 7.25 -0.10
CA LEU A 43 2.75 7.17 -1.22
C LEU A 43 1.34 7.63 -0.82
N GLU A 44 0.88 7.22 0.35
CA GLU A 44 -0.39 7.67 0.93
C GLU A 44 -0.43 9.20 1.08
N MET A 45 0.61 9.79 1.68
CA MET A 45 0.72 11.24 1.81
C MET A 45 0.69 11.95 0.45
N MET A 46 1.32 11.38 -0.59
CA MET A 46 1.28 11.94 -1.95
C MET A 46 -0.14 11.89 -2.53
N ASN A 47 -0.86 10.80 -2.34
CA ASN A 47 -2.25 10.67 -2.79
C ASN A 47 -3.19 11.67 -2.12
N VAL A 48 -3.00 11.94 -0.82
CA VAL A 48 -3.75 12.99 -0.12
C VAL A 48 -3.47 14.36 -0.73
N LYS A 49 -2.21 14.71 -0.98
CA LYS A 49 -1.85 15.98 -1.62
C LYS A 49 -2.46 16.11 -3.02
N ARG A 50 -2.38 15.04 -3.82
CA ARG A 50 -2.99 14.95 -5.15
C ARG A 50 -4.49 15.24 -5.10
N ALA A 51 -5.20 14.59 -4.18
CA ALA A 51 -6.64 14.79 -3.99
C ALA A 51 -6.97 16.23 -3.58
N THR A 52 -6.20 16.81 -2.67
CA THR A 52 -6.37 18.21 -2.23
C THR A 52 -6.21 19.19 -3.39
N ILE A 53 -5.19 19.03 -4.24
CA ILE A 53 -4.97 19.92 -5.40
C ILE A 53 -6.10 19.76 -6.43
N LEU A 54 -6.58 18.54 -6.66
CA LEU A 54 -7.75 18.31 -7.52
C LEU A 54 -9.00 19.03 -6.99
N GLN A 55 -9.22 19.02 -5.67
CA GLN A 55 -10.31 19.78 -5.04
C GLN A 55 -10.12 21.29 -5.19
N GLN A 56 -8.88 21.79 -5.10
CA GLN A 56 -8.58 23.21 -5.33
C GLN A 56 -8.86 23.62 -6.77
N LEU A 57 -8.48 22.80 -7.76
CA LEU A 57 -8.74 23.06 -9.18
C LEU A 57 -10.24 23.15 -9.52
N ALA A 58 -11.10 22.54 -8.72
CA ALA A 58 -12.55 22.61 -8.90
C ALA A 58 -13.19 23.90 -8.33
N LYS A 59 -12.44 24.68 -7.53
CA LYS A 59 -12.96 25.88 -6.86
C LYS A 59 -12.61 27.14 -7.65
N PRO A 60 -13.58 28.04 -7.91
CA PRO A 60 -13.34 29.27 -8.66
C PRO A 60 -12.38 30.24 -7.97
N GLU A 61 -12.26 30.15 -6.64
CA GLU A 61 -11.36 30.98 -5.82
C GLU A 61 -9.88 30.83 -6.23
N PHE A 62 -9.50 29.72 -6.86
CA PHE A 62 -8.13 29.43 -7.27
C PHE A 62 -7.86 29.62 -8.77
N GLU A 63 -8.82 30.15 -9.53
CA GLU A 63 -8.70 30.26 -10.99
C GLU A 63 -7.44 31.01 -11.45
N SER A 64 -7.09 32.08 -10.73
CA SER A 64 -5.90 32.91 -10.99
C SER A 64 -4.57 32.16 -10.83
N ILE A 65 -4.56 31.07 -10.04
CA ILE A 65 -3.37 30.25 -9.77
C ILE A 65 -3.45 28.85 -10.40
N ASN A 66 -4.46 28.56 -11.22
CA ASN A 66 -4.64 27.27 -11.88
C ASN A 66 -3.38 26.75 -12.60
N PRO A 67 -2.60 27.58 -13.33
CA PRO A 67 -1.35 27.11 -13.96
C PRO A 67 -0.34 26.53 -12.97
N ILE A 68 -0.28 27.09 -11.76
CA ILE A 68 0.61 26.63 -10.68
C ILE A 68 0.09 25.30 -10.14
N LEU A 69 -1.21 25.22 -9.83
CA LEU A 69 -1.85 23.99 -9.31
C LEU A 69 -1.74 22.81 -10.28
N VAL A 70 -1.91 23.06 -11.59
CA VAL A 70 -1.71 22.04 -12.62
C VAL A 70 -0.24 21.60 -12.68
N GLY A 71 0.70 22.53 -12.53
CA GLY A 71 2.13 22.22 -12.45
C GLY A 71 2.47 21.35 -11.24
N GLU A 72 1.96 21.70 -10.06
CA GLU A 72 2.15 20.94 -8.83
C GLU A 72 1.52 19.54 -8.90
N LEU A 73 0.30 19.44 -9.44
CA LEU A 73 -0.38 18.16 -9.65
C LEU A 73 0.47 17.22 -10.53
N LYS A 74 1.00 17.74 -11.64
CA LYS A 74 1.88 16.97 -12.53
C LYS A 74 3.17 16.54 -11.82
N ALA A 75 3.75 17.40 -10.99
CA ALA A 75 4.94 17.06 -10.23
C ALA A 75 4.67 15.92 -9.23
N ILE A 76 3.53 15.95 -8.55
CA ILE A 76 3.11 14.88 -7.63
C ILE A 76 2.85 13.58 -8.40
N ASP A 77 2.15 13.65 -9.54
CA ASP A 77 1.89 12.46 -10.37
C ASP A 77 3.19 11.80 -10.85
N LEU A 78 4.17 12.61 -11.30
CA LEU A 78 5.49 12.10 -11.67
C LEU A 78 6.21 11.45 -10.49
N LEU A 79 6.22 12.11 -9.34
CA LEU A 79 6.87 11.58 -8.13
C LEU A 79 6.24 10.27 -7.66
N ILE A 80 4.91 10.16 -7.69
CA ILE A 80 4.19 8.93 -7.37
C ILE A 80 4.65 7.79 -8.30
N ASN A 81 4.71 8.05 -9.61
CA ASN A 81 5.11 7.05 -10.59
C ASN A 81 6.56 6.59 -10.39
N GLU A 82 7.50 7.54 -10.25
CA GLU A 82 8.91 7.24 -10.02
C GLU A 82 9.11 6.47 -8.71
N PHE A 83 8.42 6.87 -7.64
CA PHE A 83 8.54 6.24 -6.34
C PHE A 83 7.96 4.82 -6.32
N THR A 84 6.82 4.62 -6.98
CA THR A 84 6.20 3.29 -7.13
C THR A 84 7.14 2.32 -7.87
N GLN A 85 7.80 2.79 -8.92
CA GLN A 85 8.81 2.01 -9.65
C GLN A 85 10.05 1.73 -8.79
N LEU A 86 10.57 2.75 -8.09
CA LEU A 86 11.77 2.62 -7.26
C LEU A 86 11.61 1.58 -6.14
N PHE A 87 10.40 1.47 -5.58
CA PHE A 87 10.11 0.56 -4.47
C PHE A 87 9.36 -0.70 -4.90
N GLU A 88 9.14 -0.92 -6.20
CA GLU A 88 8.39 -2.05 -6.75
C GLU A 88 7.05 -2.26 -6.00
N ILE A 89 6.29 -1.17 -5.83
CA ILE A 89 5.01 -1.21 -5.12
C ILE A 89 3.94 -1.66 -6.14
N HIS A 90 3.24 -2.75 -5.83
CA HIS A 90 2.15 -3.25 -6.67
C HIS A 90 0.81 -2.64 -6.25
N GLU A 91 -0.13 -2.50 -7.20
CA GLU A 91 -1.45 -1.90 -6.98
C GLU A 91 -2.22 -2.57 -5.82
N ASP A 92 -2.09 -3.89 -5.65
CA ASP A 92 -2.74 -4.67 -4.58
C ASP A 92 -2.28 -4.31 -3.17
N GLU A 93 -1.13 -3.64 -3.01
CA GLU A 93 -0.66 -3.15 -1.72
C GLU A 93 -1.18 -1.74 -1.42
N THR A 94 -1.64 -1.03 -2.44
CA THR A 94 -2.25 0.29 -2.30
C THR A 94 -3.75 0.18 -1.98
N THR A 95 -4.40 -0.90 -2.40
CA THR A 95 -5.82 -1.19 -2.10
C THR A 95 -6.02 -1.55 -0.62
N ASP A 96 -5.09 -2.30 -0.03
CA ASP A 96 -5.10 -2.63 1.41
C ASP A 96 -5.05 -1.36 2.30
N ILE A 97 -4.45 -0.25 1.84
CA ILE A 97 -4.32 1.01 2.60
C ILE A 97 -5.56 1.90 2.41
N THR A 98 -6.08 1.98 1.18
CA THR A 98 -7.28 2.79 0.88
C THR A 98 -8.55 2.20 1.50
N ALA A 99 -8.61 0.90 1.76
CA ALA A 99 -9.70 0.26 2.50
C ALA A 99 -9.71 0.65 3.99
N VAL A 100 -8.54 0.74 4.64
CA VAL A 100 -8.43 1.09 6.07
C VAL A 100 -8.86 2.54 6.32
N ASN A 101 -8.51 3.47 5.43
CA ASN A 101 -8.86 4.89 5.57
C ASN A 101 -10.35 5.17 5.29
N ASN A 102 -11.04 4.32 4.51
CA ASN A 102 -12.48 4.44 4.27
C ASN A 102 -13.34 3.93 5.43
N GLU A 103 -12.80 3.09 6.32
CA GLU A 103 -13.51 2.62 7.51
C GLU A 103 -13.36 3.58 8.70
N GLU A 104 -12.20 4.24 8.85
CA GLU A 104 -11.99 5.27 9.87
C GLU A 104 -12.77 6.58 9.57
N THR A 105 -12.89 6.95 8.29
CA THR A 105 -13.70 8.11 7.88
C THR A 105 -15.21 7.84 8.01
N LYS A 106 -15.69 6.62 7.73
CA LYS A 106 -17.10 6.26 7.97
C LYS A 106 -17.48 6.26 9.46
N THR A 107 -16.61 5.73 10.31
CA THR A 107 -16.88 5.67 11.77
C THR A 107 -16.85 7.05 12.42
N SER A 108 -15.96 7.95 11.98
CA SER A 108 -15.93 9.33 12.48
C SER A 108 -17.07 10.20 11.96
N ILE A 109 -17.55 10.01 10.72
CA ILE A 109 -18.72 10.71 10.17
C ILE A 109 -20.01 10.25 10.88
N LEU A 110 -20.19 8.94 11.11
CA LEU A 110 -21.37 8.42 11.80
C LEU A 110 -21.44 8.95 13.25
N ASN A 111 -20.33 9.01 13.97
CA ASN A 111 -20.32 9.48 15.36
C ASN A 111 -20.67 10.97 15.51
N ASN A 112 -20.43 11.79 14.49
CA ASN A 112 -20.76 13.22 14.53
C ASN A 112 -22.23 13.49 14.18
N GLU A 113 -22.84 12.63 13.36
CA GLU A 113 -24.24 12.77 12.93
C GLU A 113 -25.26 12.34 14.00
N TYR A 114 -24.86 11.49 14.96
CA TYR A 114 -25.69 11.10 16.11
C TYR A 114 -25.59 12.05 17.32
N ALA A 115 -24.63 12.99 17.33
CA ALA A 115 -24.45 13.94 18.43
C ALA A 115 -25.28 15.24 18.27
N GLU A 116 -25.66 15.60 17.04
CA GLU A 116 -26.38 16.86 16.76
C GLU A 116 -27.91 16.73 16.80
N LYS A 117 -28.47 15.54 17.09
CA LYS A 117 -29.93 15.30 17.07
C LYS A 117 -30.62 15.25 18.45
N GLU A 118 -29.94 15.50 19.57
CA GLU A 118 -30.56 15.43 20.91
C GLU A 118 -30.73 16.78 21.65
N THR A 119 -30.64 17.93 20.98
CA THR A 119 -30.98 19.22 21.64
C THR A 119 -31.92 20.07 20.82
N GLY A 120 -33.21 19.75 20.89
CA GLY A 120 -34.26 20.60 20.37
C GLY A 120 -35.52 19.79 20.16
N ASP A 121 -36.33 19.66 21.22
CA ASP A 121 -37.80 19.69 21.17
C ASP A 121 -38.36 19.35 22.57
N GLU A 122 -38.34 20.33 23.49
CA GLU A 122 -39.35 20.40 24.56
C GLU A 122 -40.34 21.52 24.18
N GLU A 123 -41.29 21.16 23.30
CA GLU A 123 -42.49 21.95 23.01
C GLU A 123 -43.45 21.91 24.21
N THR A 124 -43.71 23.11 24.74
CA THR A 124 -45.02 23.63 25.18
C THR A 124 -46.14 22.63 25.50
N LYS A 125 -46.52 22.58 26.77
CA LYS A 125 -47.93 22.65 27.19
C LYS A 125 -48.09 23.18 28.60
#